data_AF-A0A3S3T0V8-F1
#
_entry.id   AF-A0A3S3T0V8-F1
#
_cell.length_a   1.000
_cell.length_b   1.000
_cell.length_c   1.000
_cell.angle_alpha   90.00
_cell.angle_beta   90.00
_cell.angle_gamma   90.00
#
_symmetry.space_group_name_H-M   'P 1'
#
loop_
_entity.id
_entity.type
_entity.pdbx_description
1 polymer ?
#
loop_
_entity_poly.entity_id
_entity_poly.type
_entity_poly.pdbx_seq_one_letter_code
_entity_poly.pdbx_strand_id
1 'polypeptide(L)'
;MLCFLPNADAETPAPAYAWESWKPRLQGVDLLYLADPYLILDGDVPITGSWFVNPETGASILPDIAQAVNILARRKGYGRVVFYGSGMGGYAALVLGSFIRHGHVIAERPQIHLDADPRARAILAAHGYPTNVPTITELAKNGFGRAARVTLIASMYDADHLDNHTAPLIEELRTSERRATGATFEIVYYDIPSTDEDDATLAINRARPHLAAAGLLDLRPAPTADGAEEKVLVDAP
;
A
#
# COMPACT_ATOMS: atom_id res chain seq x y z
N MET A 1 0.66 -15.92 3.24
CA MET A 1 0.34 -14.96 4.31
C MET A 1 -0.06 -13.63 3.69
N LEU A 2 -1.13 -13.03 4.20
CA LEU A 2 -1.61 -11.70 3.83
C LEU A 2 -1.28 -10.71 4.96
N CYS A 3 -0.55 -9.66 4.64
CA CYS A 3 -0.16 -8.61 5.56
C CYS A 3 -1.03 -7.37 5.30
N PHE A 4 -1.81 -6.98 6.30
CA PHE A 4 -2.60 -5.76 6.29
C PHE A 4 -1.82 -4.60 6.87
N LEU A 5 -1.79 -3.50 6.13
CA LEU A 5 -1.22 -2.23 6.54
C LEU A 5 -2.33 -1.27 6.97
N PRO A 6 -2.06 -0.36 7.91
CA PRO A 6 -3.07 0.52 8.46
C PRO A 6 -3.32 1.71 7.54
N ASN A 7 -4.55 2.20 7.54
CA ASN A 7 -4.91 3.47 6.93
C ASN A 7 -4.69 4.59 7.95
N ALA A 8 -4.45 5.81 7.45
CA ALA A 8 -4.47 6.98 8.31
C ALA A 8 -5.92 7.42 8.55
N ASP A 9 -6.41 7.24 9.79
CA ASP A 9 -7.78 7.56 10.17
C ASP A 9 -7.78 8.64 11.26
N ALA A 10 -8.51 9.73 11.01
CA ALA A 10 -8.64 10.85 11.93
C ALA A 10 -9.74 10.65 12.97
N GLU A 11 -10.65 9.73 12.72
CA GLU A 11 -11.82 9.49 13.56
C GLU A 11 -11.54 8.43 14.62
N THR A 12 -10.56 7.55 14.39
CA THR A 12 -10.19 6.49 15.33
C THR A 12 -8.74 6.62 15.79
N PRO A 13 -8.48 6.59 17.11
CA PRO A 13 -7.12 6.63 17.66
C PRO A 13 -6.39 5.27 17.57
N ALA A 14 -7.02 4.25 16.97
CA ALA A 14 -6.43 2.94 16.78
C ALA A 14 -6.03 2.76 15.32
N PRO A 15 -5.02 1.92 15.00
CA PRO A 15 -4.72 1.57 13.62
C PRO A 15 -5.98 1.02 12.93
N ALA A 16 -6.51 1.78 11.98
CA ALA A 16 -7.66 1.40 11.18
C ALA A 16 -7.18 0.55 10.01
N TYR A 17 -7.92 -0.50 9.70
CA TYR A 17 -7.58 -1.39 8.61
C TYR A 17 -8.87 -1.79 7.88
N ALA A 18 -8.86 -1.83 6.55
CA ALA A 18 -10.06 -2.08 5.74
C ALA A 18 -10.67 -3.51 5.83
N TRP A 19 -10.09 -4.40 6.64
CA TRP A 19 -10.33 -5.87 6.60
C TRP A 19 -11.53 -6.39 7.38
N GLU A 20 -12.20 -5.59 8.21
CA GLU A 20 -13.27 -6.13 9.07
C GLU A 20 -14.38 -6.79 8.24
N SER A 21 -14.74 -6.19 7.10
CA SER A 21 -15.70 -6.76 6.14
C SER A 21 -15.12 -7.91 5.29
N TRP A 22 -13.81 -8.15 5.36
CA TRP A 22 -13.09 -9.17 4.59
C TRP A 22 -12.95 -10.48 5.37
N LYS A 23 -13.04 -10.44 6.71
CA LYS A 23 -12.90 -11.60 7.62
C LYS A 23 -13.59 -12.88 7.10
N PRO A 24 -14.86 -12.88 6.66
CA PRO A 24 -15.53 -14.10 6.24
C PRO A 24 -14.95 -14.70 4.95
N ARG A 25 -14.33 -13.88 4.10
CA ARG A 25 -13.78 -14.29 2.80
C ARG A 25 -12.34 -14.78 2.90
N LEU A 26 -11.63 -14.47 3.97
CA LEU A 26 -10.22 -14.81 4.20
C LEU A 26 -10.03 -16.09 5.02
N GLN A 27 -11.03 -16.97 5.08
CA GLN A 27 -10.94 -18.24 5.79
C GLN A 27 -9.78 -19.09 5.24
N GLY A 28 -8.92 -19.58 6.13
CA GLY A 28 -7.75 -20.38 5.77
C GLY A 28 -6.53 -19.57 5.30
N VAL A 29 -6.60 -18.24 5.32
CA VAL A 29 -5.45 -17.37 5.05
C VAL A 29 -4.81 -16.96 6.38
N ASP A 30 -3.51 -17.16 6.52
CA ASP A 30 -2.76 -16.60 7.64
C ASP A 30 -2.62 -15.07 7.48
N LEU A 31 -3.13 -14.34 8.46
CA LEU A 31 -3.21 -12.88 8.47
C LEU A 31 -2.15 -12.29 9.42
N LEU A 32 -1.44 -11.28 8.95
CA LEU A 32 -0.54 -10.45 9.76
C LEU A 32 -1.01 -9.00 9.69
N TYR A 33 -1.14 -8.34 10.83
CA TYR A 33 -1.50 -6.93 10.92
C TYR A 33 -0.30 -6.14 11.38
N LEU A 34 0.07 -5.11 10.63
CA LEU A 34 1.16 -4.22 10.98
C LEU A 34 0.57 -2.88 11.39
N ALA A 35 0.87 -2.44 12.61
CA ALA A 35 0.54 -1.10 13.06
C ALA A 35 1.71 -0.16 12.75
N ASP A 36 1.42 1.11 12.53
CA ASP A 36 2.42 2.17 12.53
C ASP A 36 2.91 2.39 13.97
N PRO A 37 4.18 2.09 14.29
CA PRO A 37 4.67 2.13 15.66
C PRO A 37 4.89 3.54 16.19
N TYR A 38 4.89 4.56 15.32
CA TYR A 38 5.04 5.96 15.72
C TYR A 38 3.73 6.73 15.61
N LEU A 39 2.59 6.03 15.62
CA LEU A 39 1.31 6.64 15.86
C LEU A 39 1.30 7.24 17.27
N ILE A 40 1.56 8.55 17.39
CA ILE A 40 1.52 9.27 18.65
C ILE A 40 0.08 9.71 18.91
N LEU A 41 -0.53 9.13 19.94
CA LEU A 41 -1.88 9.47 20.38
C LEU A 41 -1.88 10.60 21.44
N ASP A 42 -0.71 10.94 21.97
CA ASP A 42 -0.54 11.92 23.03
C ASP A 42 -0.15 13.30 22.44
N GLY A 43 -1.14 14.19 22.36
CA GLY A 43 -0.95 15.60 21.96
C GLY A 43 -2.25 16.30 21.56
N ASP A 44 -2.21 17.64 21.50
CA ASP A 44 -3.35 18.48 21.03
C ASP A 44 -3.63 18.33 19.52
N VAL A 45 -2.71 17.69 18.79
CA VAL A 45 -2.86 17.38 17.36
C VAL A 45 -2.92 15.87 17.21
N PRO A 46 -4.08 15.28 16.88
CA PRO A 46 -4.17 13.86 16.60
C PRO A 46 -3.27 13.52 15.42
N ILE A 47 -2.22 12.72 15.65
CA ILE A 47 -1.44 12.15 14.56
C ILE A 47 -2.18 10.89 14.11
N THR A 48 -2.65 10.92 12.87
CA THR A 48 -3.50 9.87 12.30
C THR A 48 -2.68 8.79 11.58
N GLY A 49 -1.35 8.93 11.58
CA GLY A 49 -0.38 8.00 11.02
C GLY A 49 0.98 8.67 10.84
N SER A 50 2.10 7.97 11.02
CA SER A 50 3.45 8.53 10.88
C SER A 50 4.14 8.15 9.57
N TRP A 51 3.45 7.39 8.70
CA TRP A 51 4.02 6.74 7.52
C TRP A 51 5.19 5.82 7.86
N PHE A 52 5.17 5.22 9.06
CA PHE A 52 6.24 4.38 9.59
C PHE A 52 7.59 5.12 9.65
N VAL A 53 7.56 6.40 10.00
CA VAL A 53 8.76 7.22 10.06
C VAL A 53 9.00 7.74 11.47
N ASN A 54 10.21 7.51 11.96
CA ASN A 54 10.58 7.81 13.34
C ASN A 54 10.66 9.31 13.59
N PRO A 55 9.79 9.88 14.45
CA PRO A 55 9.67 11.32 14.67
C PRO A 55 10.91 12.00 15.24
N GLU A 56 11.82 11.24 15.87
CA GLU A 56 13.05 11.79 16.45
C GLU A 56 14.20 11.80 15.45
N THR A 57 14.27 10.79 14.58
CA THR A 57 15.47 10.53 13.76
C THR A 57 15.27 10.78 12.28
N GLY A 58 14.04 10.85 11.82
CA GLY A 58 13.76 10.98 10.40
C GLY A 58 13.71 9.65 9.63
N ALA A 59 14.04 8.53 10.28
CA ALA A 59 14.29 7.27 9.60
C ALA A 59 13.02 6.43 9.44
N SER A 60 12.87 5.79 8.28
CA SER A 60 11.80 4.79 8.07
C SER A 60 12.12 3.49 8.79
N ILE A 61 11.14 2.92 9.51
CA ILE A 61 11.25 1.59 10.16
C ILE A 61 10.86 0.44 9.22
N LEU A 62 10.35 0.74 8.02
CA LEU A 62 9.88 -0.26 7.05
C LEU A 62 10.96 -1.27 6.63
N PRO A 63 12.25 -0.92 6.48
CA PRO A 63 13.30 -1.92 6.22
C PRO A 63 13.42 -2.98 7.32
N ASP A 64 13.32 -2.57 8.59
CA ASP A 64 13.41 -3.47 9.74
C ASP A 64 12.16 -4.37 9.83
N ILE A 65 10.99 -3.79 9.57
CA ILE A 65 9.73 -4.54 9.44
C ILE A 65 9.84 -5.58 8.32
N ALA A 66 10.37 -5.21 7.15
CA ALA A 66 10.54 -6.15 6.04
C ALA A 66 11.50 -7.29 6.38
N GLN A 67 12.57 -7.03 7.14
CA GLN A 67 13.46 -8.07 7.64
C GLN A 67 12.73 -9.03 8.59
N ALA A 68 11.94 -8.50 9.54
CA ALA A 68 11.17 -9.30 10.48
C ALA A 68 10.12 -10.17 9.77
N VAL A 69 9.39 -9.60 8.79
CA VAL A 69 8.41 -10.34 7.97
C VAL A 69 9.09 -11.43 7.14
N ASN A 70 10.25 -11.15 6.55
CA ASN A 70 11.03 -12.17 5.82
C ASN A 70 11.45 -13.35 6.73
N ILE A 71 11.89 -13.06 7.96
CA ILE A 71 12.25 -14.10 8.93
C ILE A 71 11.02 -14.93 9.30
N LEU A 72 9.89 -14.27 9.59
CA LEU A 72 8.64 -14.94 9.89
C LEU A 72 8.18 -15.84 8.73
N ALA A 73 8.19 -15.32 7.50
CA ALA A 73 7.79 -16.05 6.32
C ALA A 73 8.62 -17.31 6.10
N ARG A 74 9.94 -17.21 6.24
CA ARG A 74 10.84 -18.38 6.14
C ARG A 74 10.58 -19.40 7.26
N ARG A 75 10.45 -18.95 8.50
CA ARG A 75 10.21 -19.83 9.66
C ARG A 75 8.88 -20.59 9.56
N LYS A 76 7.86 -19.98 8.96
CA LYS A 76 6.54 -20.57 8.77
C LYS A 76 6.38 -21.29 7.42
N GLY A 77 7.39 -21.24 6.55
CA GLY A 77 7.35 -21.89 5.24
C GLY A 77 6.41 -21.20 4.23
N TYR A 78 6.14 -19.90 4.39
CA TYR A 78 5.33 -19.16 3.42
C TYR A 78 6.09 -18.98 2.11
N GLY A 79 5.56 -19.55 1.02
CA GLY A 79 6.10 -19.37 -0.33
C GLY A 79 5.82 -17.99 -0.94
N ARG A 80 4.87 -17.24 -0.38
CA ARG A 80 4.48 -15.90 -0.82
C ARG A 80 3.98 -15.05 0.35
N VAL A 81 4.35 -13.78 0.32
CA VAL A 81 3.82 -12.74 1.20
C VAL A 81 3.08 -11.72 0.35
N VAL A 82 1.84 -11.41 0.71
CA VAL A 82 1.04 -10.38 0.04
C VAL A 82 0.88 -9.21 0.99
N PHE A 83 1.16 -7.99 0.52
CA PHE A 83 0.94 -6.75 1.26
C PHE A 83 -0.28 -6.06 0.68
N TYR A 84 -1.21 -5.68 1.55
CA TYR A 84 -2.37 -4.88 1.17
C TYR A 84 -2.52 -3.67 2.09
N GLY A 85 -2.73 -2.50 1.50
CA GLY A 85 -3.06 -1.28 2.22
C GLY A 85 -3.58 -0.17 1.30
N SER A 86 -4.24 0.81 1.89
CA SER A 86 -4.73 2.02 1.20
C SER A 86 -4.09 3.29 1.76
N GLY A 87 -3.94 4.36 0.96
CA GLY A 87 -3.35 5.63 1.43
C GLY A 87 -1.96 5.44 2.01
N MET A 88 -1.82 5.70 3.32
CA MET A 88 -0.60 5.44 4.10
C MET A 88 -0.21 3.97 4.09
N GLY A 89 -1.18 3.06 4.22
CA GLY A 89 -0.94 1.63 4.15
C GLY A 89 -0.51 1.19 2.75
N GLY A 90 -1.01 1.87 1.71
CA GLY A 90 -0.60 1.67 0.32
C GLY A 90 0.87 2.06 0.10
N TYR A 91 1.29 3.20 0.66
CA TYR A 91 2.70 3.62 0.71
C TYR A 91 3.57 2.54 1.36
N ALA A 92 3.21 2.12 2.59
CA ALA A 92 3.96 1.11 3.32
C ALA A 92 4.03 -0.23 2.57
N ALA A 93 2.93 -0.65 1.92
CA ALA A 93 2.88 -1.88 1.14
C ALA A 93 3.85 -1.86 -0.04
N LEU A 94 3.95 -0.73 -0.76
CA LEU A 94 4.90 -0.55 -1.87
C LEU A 94 6.34 -0.64 -1.39
N VAL A 95 6.66 0.05 -0.30
CA VAL A 95 8.01 0.02 0.30
C VAL A 95 8.37 -1.37 0.78
N LEU A 96 7.52 -2.04 1.56
CA LEU A 96 7.76 -3.40 2.06
C LEU A 96 7.92 -4.42 0.93
N GLY A 97 7.10 -4.31 -0.12
CA GLY A 97 7.19 -5.15 -1.30
C GLY A 97 8.56 -5.08 -1.98
N SER A 98 9.19 -3.90 -2.00
CA SER A 98 10.53 -3.72 -2.55
C SER A 98 11.62 -4.49 -1.79
N PHE A 99 11.41 -4.85 -0.52
CA PHE A 99 12.39 -5.59 0.27
C PHE A 99 12.20 -7.11 0.26
N ILE A 100 11.07 -7.61 -0.26
CA ILE A 100 10.64 -9.01 -0.05
C ILE A 100 10.63 -9.77 -1.36
N ARG A 101 11.45 -10.83 -1.41
CA ARG A 101 11.51 -11.74 -2.57
C ARG A 101 10.20 -12.48 -2.71
N HIS A 102 9.63 -12.47 -3.92
CA HIS A 102 8.32 -13.05 -4.21
C HIS A 102 7.16 -12.41 -3.44
N GLY A 103 7.33 -11.15 -3.01
CA GLY A 103 6.25 -10.34 -2.49
C GLY A 103 5.25 -10.00 -3.60
N HIS A 104 3.96 -9.95 -3.26
CA HIS A 104 2.92 -9.31 -4.08
C HIS A 104 2.40 -8.11 -3.32
N VAL A 105 2.38 -6.94 -3.96
CA VAL A 105 1.79 -5.72 -3.39
C VAL A 105 0.45 -5.45 -4.04
N ILE A 106 -0.55 -5.11 -3.24
CA ILE A 106 -1.82 -4.54 -3.68
C ILE A 106 -1.97 -3.21 -2.91
N ALA A 107 -1.72 -2.09 -3.58
CA ALA A 107 -1.77 -0.77 -3.00
C ALA A 107 -2.92 0.03 -3.60
N GLU A 108 -3.86 0.43 -2.77
CA GLU A 108 -5.00 1.25 -3.16
C GLU A 108 -4.71 2.71 -2.82
N ARG A 109 -4.90 3.61 -3.79
CA ARG A 109 -4.65 5.06 -3.64
C ARG A 109 -3.43 5.37 -2.74
N PRO A 110 -2.22 4.88 -3.10
CA PRO A 110 -1.04 5.06 -2.25
C PRO A 110 -0.55 6.52 -2.28
N GLN A 111 -0.29 7.10 -1.11
CA GLN A 111 0.34 8.42 -0.99
C GLN A 111 1.84 8.33 -1.21
N ILE A 112 2.30 8.66 -2.41
CA ILE A 112 3.70 8.39 -2.82
C ILE A 112 4.63 9.57 -2.56
N HIS A 113 4.05 10.77 -2.58
CA HIS A 113 4.73 12.04 -2.34
C HIS A 113 4.24 12.59 -1.01
N LEU A 114 4.93 12.25 0.07
CA LEU A 114 4.53 12.63 1.43
C LEU A 114 4.64 14.13 1.69
N ASP A 115 5.42 14.84 0.88
CA ASP A 115 5.51 16.29 0.86
C ASP A 115 4.27 16.96 0.25
N ALA A 116 3.61 16.28 -0.70
CA ALA A 116 2.35 16.73 -1.30
C ALA A 116 1.13 16.43 -0.40
N ASP A 117 1.18 15.37 0.42
CA ASP A 117 0.12 15.04 1.35
C ASP A 117 0.12 16.00 2.57
N PRO A 118 -0.96 16.78 2.81
CA PRO A 118 -0.97 17.76 3.90
C PRO A 118 -0.79 17.17 5.30
N ARG A 119 -1.24 15.93 5.54
CA ARG A 119 -1.15 15.26 6.83
C ARG A 119 0.26 14.75 7.07
N ALA A 120 0.83 14.08 6.07
CA ALA A 120 2.23 13.64 6.12
C ALA A 120 3.16 14.86 6.25
N ARG A 121 2.94 15.91 5.44
CA ARG A 121 3.69 17.17 5.54
C ARG A 121 3.61 17.81 6.92
N ALA A 122 2.45 17.80 7.58
CA ALA A 122 2.32 18.37 8.93
C ALA A 122 3.22 17.63 9.94
N ILE A 123 3.30 16.31 9.85
CA ILE A 123 4.15 15.47 10.71
C ILE A 123 5.62 15.67 10.36
N LEU A 124 5.94 15.63 9.07
CA LEU A 124 7.30 15.87 8.59
C LEU A 124 7.81 17.25 9.01
N ALA A 125 6.97 18.28 8.93
CA ALA A 125 7.27 19.64 9.38
C ALA A 125 7.40 19.74 10.91
N ALA A 126 6.50 19.10 11.67
CA ALA A 126 6.54 19.11 13.13
C ALA A 126 7.82 18.47 13.70
N HIS A 127 8.42 17.55 12.96
CA HIS A 127 9.59 16.78 13.39
C HIS A 127 10.90 17.18 12.69
N GLY A 128 10.90 18.28 11.91
CA GLY A 128 12.11 18.82 11.30
C GLY A 128 12.77 17.87 10.29
N TYR A 129 11.97 17.01 9.66
CA TYR A 129 12.47 16.10 8.64
C TYR A 129 13.13 16.88 7.50
N PRO A 130 14.25 16.39 6.94
CA PRO A 130 14.69 16.90 5.66
C PRO A 130 13.54 16.72 4.67
N THR A 131 13.34 17.68 3.76
CA THR A 131 12.35 17.67 2.65
C THR A 131 12.47 16.47 1.70
N ASN A 132 13.34 15.52 2.03
CA ASN A 132 13.83 14.43 1.22
C ASN A 132 13.48 13.12 1.92
N VAL A 133 12.23 12.97 2.36
CA VAL A 133 11.75 11.64 2.76
C VAL A 133 11.89 10.74 1.55
N PRO A 134 12.49 9.55 1.69
CA PRO A 134 12.71 8.68 0.55
C PRO A 134 11.41 8.47 -0.20
N THR A 135 11.36 8.98 -1.42
CA THR A 135 10.23 8.71 -2.31
C THR A 135 10.16 7.21 -2.52
N ILE A 136 9.00 6.70 -2.94
CA ILE A 136 8.92 5.29 -3.35
C ILE A 136 9.99 5.00 -4.40
N THR A 137 10.41 5.98 -5.20
CA THR A 137 11.54 5.86 -6.12
C THR A 137 12.92 5.77 -5.45
N GLU A 138 13.18 6.45 -4.35
CA GLU A 138 14.43 6.25 -3.59
C GLU A 138 14.48 4.91 -2.86
N LEU A 139 13.33 4.46 -2.37
CA LEU A 139 13.16 3.12 -1.80
C LEU A 139 13.19 2.06 -2.92
N ALA A 140 12.69 2.40 -4.10
CA ALA A 140 12.69 1.59 -5.32
C ALA A 140 14.07 1.29 -5.85
N LYS A 141 14.93 2.33 -5.87
CA LYS A 141 16.32 2.27 -6.32
C LYS A 141 17.11 1.18 -5.60
N ASN A 142 16.63 0.73 -4.43
CA ASN A 142 17.23 -0.33 -3.63
C ASN A 142 16.58 -1.72 -3.76
N GLY A 143 15.43 -1.89 -4.43
CA GLY A 143 14.69 -3.15 -4.19
C GLY A 143 13.50 -3.60 -5.03
N PHE A 144 12.84 -2.80 -5.89
CA PHE A 144 11.69 -3.38 -6.66
C PHE A 144 12.10 -4.61 -7.50
N GLY A 145 13.41 -4.79 -7.74
CA GLY A 145 14.16 -6.02 -8.04
C GLY A 145 13.69 -7.37 -7.47
N ARG A 146 12.88 -7.39 -6.41
CA ARG A 146 12.51 -8.61 -5.68
C ARG A 146 11.02 -8.84 -5.52
N ALA A 147 10.20 -7.81 -5.67
CA ALA A 147 8.74 -7.96 -5.71
C ALA A 147 8.38 -8.73 -6.99
N ALA A 148 7.54 -9.76 -6.87
CA ALA A 148 7.10 -10.52 -8.04
C ALA A 148 6.00 -9.77 -8.82
N ARG A 149 5.15 -9.01 -8.11
CA ARG A 149 4.00 -8.32 -8.70
C ARG A 149 3.57 -7.15 -7.83
N VAL A 150 3.22 -6.04 -8.46
CA VAL A 150 2.66 -4.84 -7.83
C VAL A 150 1.35 -4.52 -8.55
N THR A 151 0.27 -4.42 -7.80
CA THR A 151 -1.02 -3.95 -8.30
C THR A 151 -1.36 -2.63 -7.63
N LEU A 152 -1.55 -1.60 -8.44
CA LEU A 152 -2.01 -0.28 -8.01
C LEU A 152 -3.49 -0.15 -8.34
N ILE A 153 -4.28 0.28 -7.36
CA ILE A 153 -5.72 0.49 -7.52
C ILE A 153 -5.98 1.99 -7.33
N ALA A 154 -6.55 2.65 -8.34
CA ALA A 154 -6.83 4.08 -8.32
C ALA A 154 -8.26 4.40 -8.79
N SER A 155 -8.87 5.42 -8.20
CA SER A 155 -10.14 5.95 -8.71
C SER A 155 -9.89 6.84 -9.91
N MET A 156 -10.75 6.78 -10.93
CA MET A 156 -10.76 7.80 -11.98
C MET A 156 -11.34 9.14 -11.52
N TYR A 157 -12.03 9.16 -10.38
CA TYR A 157 -12.71 10.36 -9.84
C TYR A 157 -11.88 11.11 -8.80
N ASP A 158 -10.76 10.53 -8.35
CA ASP A 158 -9.85 11.14 -7.38
C ASP A 158 -8.73 11.87 -8.12
N ALA A 159 -9.08 12.97 -8.78
CA ALA A 159 -8.18 13.73 -9.66
C ALA A 159 -6.93 14.21 -8.91
N ASP A 160 -7.08 14.66 -7.67
CA ASP A 160 -5.96 15.11 -6.84
C ASP A 160 -4.96 13.96 -6.58
N HIS A 161 -5.46 12.78 -6.21
CA HIS A 161 -4.60 11.61 -6.04
C HIS A 161 -3.97 11.15 -7.35
N LEU A 162 -4.71 11.19 -8.46
CA LEU A 162 -4.18 10.83 -9.77
C LEU A 162 -3.02 11.73 -10.18
N ASP A 163 -3.20 13.05 -10.07
CA ASP A 163 -2.22 14.04 -10.51
C ASP A 163 -1.01 14.11 -9.58
N ASN A 164 -1.20 13.96 -8.27
CA ASN A 164 -0.12 14.16 -7.29
C ASN A 164 0.57 12.86 -6.84
N HIS A 165 0.00 11.68 -7.10
CA HIS A 165 0.56 10.41 -6.63
C HIS A 165 0.64 9.33 -7.71
N THR A 166 -0.49 9.02 -8.36
CA THR A 166 -0.54 7.89 -9.29
C THR A 166 0.24 8.17 -10.57
N ALA A 167 -0.04 9.27 -11.26
CA ALA A 167 0.62 9.62 -12.52
C ALA A 167 2.13 9.89 -12.33
N PRO A 168 2.58 10.61 -11.28
CA PRO A 168 4.01 10.75 -10.99
C PRO A 168 4.71 9.41 -10.78
N LEU A 169 4.14 8.48 -10.01
CA LEU A 169 4.73 7.15 -9.85
C LEU A 169 4.82 6.40 -11.18
N ILE A 170 3.78 6.45 -12.02
CA ILE A 170 3.80 5.80 -13.34
C ILE A 170 4.94 6.35 -14.18
N GLU A 171 5.10 7.67 -14.21
CA GLU A 171 6.15 8.33 -14.96
C GLU A 171 7.54 7.99 -14.41
N GLU A 172 7.71 7.97 -13.08
CA GLU A 172 8.94 7.54 -12.43
C GLU A 172 9.28 6.07 -12.76
N LEU A 173 8.30 5.17 -12.73
CA LEU A 173 8.48 3.76 -13.09
C LEU A 173 8.89 3.60 -14.57
N ARG A 174 8.31 4.41 -15.47
CA ARG A 174 8.63 4.40 -16.92
C ARG A 174 10.00 4.97 -17.24
N THR A 175 10.40 6.04 -16.56
CA THR A 175 11.64 6.80 -16.84
C THR A 175 12.85 6.26 -16.11
N SER A 176 12.65 5.50 -15.03
CA SER A 176 13.77 4.84 -14.35
C SER A 176 14.47 3.89 -15.33
N GLU A 177 15.73 4.17 -15.69
CA GLU A 177 16.55 3.40 -16.65
C GLU A 177 16.74 1.91 -16.29
N ARG A 178 16.15 1.46 -15.18
CA ARG A 178 16.30 0.12 -14.63
C ARG A 178 15.17 -0.80 -15.08
N ARG A 179 15.29 -1.25 -16.32
CA ARG A 179 14.65 -2.46 -16.90
C ARG A 179 14.89 -3.77 -16.10
N ALA A 180 15.52 -3.70 -14.92
CA ALA A 180 16.12 -4.84 -14.21
C ALA A 180 15.43 -5.15 -12.87
N THR A 181 14.22 -4.66 -12.62
CA THR A 181 13.51 -4.98 -11.38
C THR A 181 12.83 -6.36 -11.42
N GLY A 182 12.49 -6.88 -12.62
CA GLY A 182 11.76 -8.14 -12.77
C GLY A 182 10.36 -8.15 -12.12
N ALA A 183 9.93 -7.03 -11.57
CA ALA A 183 8.60 -6.83 -11.02
C ALA A 183 7.63 -6.47 -12.15
N THR A 184 6.43 -7.05 -12.09
CA THR A 184 5.32 -6.67 -12.96
C THR A 184 4.46 -5.63 -12.27
N PHE A 185 4.13 -4.54 -12.96
CA PHE A 185 3.23 -3.50 -12.46
C PHE A 185 1.89 -3.58 -13.21
N GLU A 186 0.80 -3.66 -12.46
CA GLU A 186 -0.56 -3.64 -12.97
C GLU A 186 -1.27 -2.44 -12.36
N ILE A 187 -1.95 -1.65 -13.19
CA ILE A 187 -2.72 -0.50 -12.73
C ILE A 187 -4.17 -0.74 -13.08
N VAL A 188 -5.01 -0.68 -12.05
CA VAL A 188 -6.44 -0.89 -12.16
C VAL A 188 -7.14 0.41 -11.81
N TYR A 189 -7.79 0.98 -12.81
CA TYR A 189 -8.67 2.12 -12.62
C TYR A 189 -10.08 1.61 -12.40
N TYR A 190 -10.76 2.18 -11.40
CA TYR A 190 -12.17 1.90 -11.19
C TYR A 190 -13.04 3.11 -11.52
N ASP A 191 -14.12 2.83 -12.25
CA ASP A 191 -15.15 3.78 -12.65
C ASP A 191 -16.30 3.83 -11.63
N ILE A 192 -15.96 4.14 -10.37
CA ILE A 192 -16.96 4.30 -9.31
C ILE A 192 -16.66 5.61 -8.58
N PRO A 193 -17.57 6.60 -8.59
CA PRO A 193 -17.44 7.81 -7.80
C PRO A 193 -17.29 7.41 -6.33
N SER A 194 -16.25 7.88 -5.64
CA SER A 194 -16.12 7.63 -4.21
C SER A 194 -17.20 8.44 -3.47
N THR A 195 -18.21 7.76 -2.95
CA THR A 195 -18.97 8.26 -1.80
C THR A 195 -18.26 7.79 -0.53
N ASP A 196 -18.14 8.65 0.47
CA ASP A 196 -17.35 8.40 1.68
C ASP A 196 -17.78 7.17 2.50
N GLU A 197 -18.97 6.59 2.24
CA GLU A 197 -19.58 5.57 3.11
C GLU A 197 -19.46 4.10 2.63
N ASP A 198 -18.97 3.80 1.42
CA ASP A 198 -18.96 2.42 0.88
C ASP A 198 -17.56 1.79 0.71
N ASP A 199 -16.55 2.35 1.36
CA ASP A 199 -15.14 2.13 0.98
C ASP A 199 -14.63 0.71 1.27
N ALA A 200 -15.07 0.03 2.33
CA ALA A 200 -14.53 -1.29 2.70
C ALA A 200 -15.07 -2.44 1.82
N THR A 201 -16.34 -2.40 1.41
CA THR A 201 -16.94 -3.40 0.51
C THR A 201 -16.47 -3.20 -0.92
N LEU A 202 -16.32 -1.95 -1.35
CA LEU A 202 -15.70 -1.61 -2.63
C LEU A 202 -14.23 -2.03 -2.64
N ALA A 203 -13.47 -1.78 -1.58
CA ALA A 203 -12.06 -2.15 -1.47
C ALA A 203 -11.84 -3.66 -1.63
N ILE A 204 -12.68 -4.53 -1.02
CA ILE A 204 -12.53 -5.98 -1.27
C ILE A 204 -12.86 -6.34 -2.71
N ASN A 205 -13.89 -5.76 -3.30
CA ASN A 205 -14.25 -6.08 -4.68
C ASN A 205 -13.13 -5.66 -5.64
N ARG A 206 -12.50 -4.51 -5.40
CA ARG A 206 -11.32 -4.03 -6.14
C ARG A 206 -10.10 -4.93 -5.93
N ALA A 207 -9.81 -5.35 -4.71
CA ALA A 207 -8.63 -6.15 -4.39
C ALA A 207 -8.79 -7.65 -4.72
N ARG A 208 -10.03 -8.15 -4.75
CA ARG A 208 -10.35 -9.59 -4.82
C ARG A 208 -9.78 -10.30 -6.05
N PRO A 209 -9.90 -9.78 -7.28
CA PRO A 209 -9.28 -10.43 -8.45
C PRO A 209 -7.77 -10.62 -8.27
N HIS A 210 -7.11 -9.66 -7.61
CA HIS A 210 -5.67 -9.68 -7.39
C HIS A 210 -5.26 -10.59 -6.24
N LEU A 211 -6.04 -10.64 -5.16
CA LEU A 211 -5.87 -11.62 -4.08
C LEU A 211 -6.07 -13.06 -4.58
N ALA A 212 -7.02 -13.28 -5.48
CA ALA A 212 -7.21 -14.57 -6.13
C ALA A 212 -6.07 -14.92 -7.09
N ALA A 213 -5.60 -13.96 -7.91
CA ALA A 213 -4.39 -14.14 -8.72
C ALA A 213 -3.15 -14.42 -7.85
N ALA A 214 -3.13 -13.92 -6.61
CA ALA A 214 -2.12 -14.22 -5.62
C ALA A 214 -2.28 -15.62 -4.97
N GLY A 215 -3.35 -16.36 -5.28
CA GLY A 215 -3.66 -17.66 -4.69
C GLY A 215 -4.17 -17.59 -3.26
N LEU A 216 -4.60 -16.40 -2.79
CA LEU A 216 -5.10 -16.20 -1.43
C LEU A 216 -6.61 -16.36 -1.30
N LEU A 217 -7.35 -16.26 -2.40
CA LEU A 217 -8.81 -16.36 -2.41
C LEU A 217 -9.26 -17.27 -3.54
N ASP A 218 -10.29 -18.07 -3.26
CA ASP A 218 -11.03 -18.81 -4.28
C ASP A 218 -12.03 -17.86 -4.97
N LEU A 219 -12.01 -17.81 -6.31
CA LEU A 219 -12.92 -16.97 -7.11
C LEU A 219 -14.31 -17.60 -7.19
N ARG A 220 -14.99 -17.77 -6.07
CA ARG A 220 -16.46 -17.86 -6.14
C ARG A 220 -16.96 -16.48 -6.53
N PRO A 221 -17.79 -16.30 -7.58
CA PRO A 221 -18.20 -14.96 -8.01
C PRO A 221 -18.76 -14.15 -6.84
N ALA A 222 -18.32 -12.90 -6.71
CA ALA A 222 -19.05 -11.93 -5.89
C ALA A 222 -20.42 -11.71 -6.54
N PRO A 223 -21.47 -11.34 -5.79
CA PRO A 223 -22.61 -10.71 -6.44
C PRO A 223 -22.07 -9.51 -7.22
N THR A 224 -22.34 -9.48 -8.52
CA THR A 224 -21.84 -8.46 -9.44
C THR A 224 -22.30 -7.08 -8.96
N ALA A 225 -21.36 -6.25 -8.54
CA ALA A 225 -21.56 -4.82 -8.58
C ALA A 225 -21.23 -4.38 -10.01
N ASP A 226 -22.21 -3.84 -10.72
CA ASP A 226 -22.00 -3.28 -12.06
C ASP A 226 -21.00 -2.12 -11.96
N GLY A 227 -19.83 -2.29 -12.55
CA GLY A 227 -18.79 -1.29 -12.69
C GLY A 227 -17.80 -1.74 -13.76
N ALA A 228 -17.49 -0.87 -14.72
CA ALA A 228 -16.50 -1.16 -15.74
C ALA A 228 -15.09 -1.09 -15.11
N GLU A 229 -14.30 -2.16 -15.25
CA GLU A 229 -12.87 -2.16 -14.94
C GLU A 229 -12.08 -1.79 -16.20
N GLU A 230 -11.31 -0.70 -16.17
CA GLU A 230 -10.29 -0.43 -17.17
C GLU A 230 -8.93 -0.89 -16.64
N LYS A 231 -8.34 -1.89 -17.31
CA LYS A 231 -7.02 -2.42 -16.95
C LYS A 231 -5.97 -1.79 -17.85
N VAL A 232 -5.06 -1.05 -17.24
CA VAL A 232 -3.86 -0.56 -17.92
C VAL A 232 -2.70 -1.42 -17.45
N LEU A 233 -2.30 -2.36 -18.31
CA LEU A 233 -1.04 -3.06 -18.14
C LEU A 233 0.07 -2.09 -18.53
N VAL A 234 0.85 -1.67 -17.53
CA VAL A 234 2.10 -0.97 -17.78
C VAL A 234 3.16 -2.05 -17.85
N ASP A 235 3.43 -2.54 -19.06
CA ASP A 235 4.66 -3.28 -19.29
C ASP A 235 5.82 -2.33 -18.99
N ALA A 236 6.47 -2.55 -17.86
CA ALA A 236 7.74 -1.90 -17.58
C ALA A 236 8.71 -2.36 -18.69
N PRO A 237 9.26 -1.45 -19.51
CA PRO A 237 10.05 -1.79 -20.69
C PRO A 237 11.41 -2.42 -20.37
#